data_AF-A0A4Y9FQ86-F1
#
_entry.id   AF-A0A4Y9FQ86-F1
#
_cell.length_a   1.000
_cell.length_b   1.000
_cell.length_c   1.000
_cell.angle_alpha   90.00
_cell.angle_beta   90.00
_cell.angle_gamma   90.00
#
_symmetry.space_group_name_H-M   'P 1'
#
loop_
_entity.id
_entity.type
_entity.pdbx_description
1 polymer ?
#
loop_
_entity_poly.entity_id
_entity_poly.type
_entity_poly.pdbx_seq_one_letter_code
_entity_poly.pdbx_strand_id
1 'polypeptide(L)' 'MNKLKKKCSVPDCEKAVFGQGAFFCGEHERGFQDFLKGAKVFGGTLVAIAMFIKKLAQKSK' A
#
# COMPACT_ATOMS: atom_id res chain seq x y z
N MET A 1 -10.86 -23.75 -6.42
CA MET A 1 -9.72 -23.10 -5.73
C MET A 1 -9.96 -21.59 -5.67
N ASN A 2 -10.64 -21.09 -4.64
CA ASN A 2 -10.88 -19.66 -4.46
C ASN A 2 -9.57 -18.99 -4.03
N LYS A 3 -8.73 -18.58 -5.00
CA LYS A 3 -7.66 -17.61 -4.75
C LYS A 3 -8.34 -16.35 -4.22
N LEU A 4 -8.31 -16.14 -2.92
CA LEU A 4 -8.70 -14.90 -2.25
C LEU A 4 -7.89 -13.76 -2.87
N LYS A 5 -8.43 -13.15 -3.93
CA LYS A 5 -7.91 -11.90 -4.49
C LYS A 5 -8.21 -10.83 -3.45
N LYS A 6 -7.32 -10.67 -2.47
CA LYS A 6 -7.41 -9.52 -1.57
C LYS A 6 -7.24 -8.28 -2.42
N LYS A 7 -8.16 -7.33 -2.29
CA LYS A 7 -8.03 -6.01 -2.93
C LYS A 7 -6.90 -5.24 -2.23
N CYS A 8 -6.29 -4.32 -2.96
CA CYS A 8 -5.29 -3.41 -2.40
C CYS A 8 -5.87 -2.67 -1.17
N SER A 9 -5.07 -2.48 -0.11
CA SER A 9 -5.50 -1.71 1.07
C SER A 9 -5.60 -0.20 0.83
N VAL A 10 -5.26 0.27 -0.37
CA VAL A 10 -5.37 1.68 -0.76
C VAL A 10 -6.82 1.99 -1.15
N PRO A 11 -7.47 2.98 -0.51
CA PRO A 11 -8.78 3.44 -0.94
C PRO A 11 -8.67 4.00 -2.36
N ASP A 12 -9.65 3.70 -3.20
CA ASP A 12 -9.66 4.00 -4.65
C ASP A 12 -8.81 3.04 -5.53
N CYS A 13 -8.17 2.01 -4.94
CA CYS A 13 -7.46 1.00 -5.73
C CYS A 13 -8.22 -0.32 -5.81
N GLU A 14 -8.76 -0.63 -6.99
CA GLU A 14 -9.45 -1.90 -7.25
C GLU A 14 -8.52 -3.05 -7.67
N LYS A 15 -7.20 -2.80 -7.74
CA LYS A 15 -6.23 -3.80 -8.18
C LYS A 15 -6.13 -4.94 -7.16
N ALA A 16 -6.02 -6.16 -7.67
CA ALA A 16 -5.82 -7.34 -6.85
C ALA A 16 -4.39 -7.39 -6.31
N VAL A 17 -4.26 -7.86 -5.08
CA VAL A 17 -3.00 -8.19 -4.44
C VAL A 17 -2.72 -9.66 -4.68
N PHE A 18 -1.51 -9.95 -5.15
CA PHE A 18 -1.07 -11.31 -5.45
C PHE A 18 -0.01 -11.72 -4.43
N GLY A 19 -0.44 -12.35 -3.33
CA GLY A 19 0.46 -12.83 -2.30
C GLY A 19 -0.19 -12.93 -0.94
N GLN A 20 0.09 -14.01 -0.19
CA GLN A 20 -0.32 -14.13 1.20
C GLN A 20 0.54 -13.15 2.02
N GLY A 21 -0.07 -12.10 2.58
CA GLY A 21 0.62 -11.09 3.40
C GLY A 21 0.99 -9.79 2.68
N ALA A 22 0.75 -9.69 1.37
CA ALA A 22 0.88 -8.42 0.67
C ALA A 22 -0.33 -7.51 0.98
N PHE A 23 -0.05 -6.24 1.30
CA PHE A 23 -1.06 -5.20 1.60
C PHE A 23 -1.39 -4.34 0.38
N PHE A 24 -0.48 -4.29 -0.59
CA PHE A 24 -0.55 -3.40 -1.74
C PHE A 24 -0.49 -4.21 -3.04
N CYS A 25 -1.11 -3.67 -4.10
CA CYS A 25 -0.85 -4.17 -5.45
C CYS A 25 0.57 -3.77 -5.88
N GLY A 26 1.15 -4.42 -6.89
CA GLY A 26 2.55 -4.16 -7.29
C GLY A 26 2.88 -2.70 -7.62
N GLU A 27 1.88 -1.90 -8.02
CA GLU A 27 2.03 -0.47 -8.27
C GLU A 27 2.19 0.34 -6.98
N HIS A 28 1.31 0.09 -6.01
CA HIS A 28 1.37 0.72 -4.70
C HIS A 28 2.53 0.20 -3.87
N GLU A 29 2.95 -1.05 -4.07
CA GLU A 29 4.14 -1.60 -3.40
C GLU A 29 5.41 -0.91 -3.88
N ARG A 30 5.54 -0.62 -5.19
CA ARG A 30 6.65 0.18 -5.73
C ARG A 30 6.62 1.61 -5.18
N GLY A 31 5.45 2.26 -5.19
CA GLY A 31 5.30 3.60 -4.61
C GLY A 31 5.58 3.63 -3.10
N PHE A 32 5.23 2.56 -2.40
CA PHE A 32 5.50 2.40 -0.97
C PHE A 32 6.99 2.21 -0.69
N GLN A 33 7.69 1.40 -1.48
CA GLN A 33 9.16 1.27 -1.36
C GLN A 33 9.88 2.57 -1.68
N ASP A 34 9.44 3.31 -2.69
CA ASP A 34 9.98 4.63 -3.01
C ASP A 34 9.69 5.63 -1.89
N PHE A 35 8.48 5.59 -1.34
CA PHE A 35 8.11 6.36 -0.15
C PHE A 35 8.96 6.00 1.06
N LEU A 36 9.27 4.73 1.30
CA LEU A 36 10.18 4.30 2.39
C LEU A 36 11.62 4.76 2.16
N LYS A 37 12.09 4.81 0.91
CA LYS A 37 13.42 5.32 0.58
C LYS A 37 13.52 6.84 0.79
N GLY A 38 12.47 7.58 0.41
CA GLY A 38 12.44 9.04 0.51
C GLY A 38 12.01 9.57 1.88
N ALA A 39 11.11 8.86 2.56
CA ALA A 39 10.62 9.25 3.87
C ALA A 39 11.51 8.62 4.94
N LYS A 40 12.16 9.46 5.75
CA LYS A 40 12.79 9.08 7.03
C LYS A 40 11.70 8.64 8.03
N VAL A 41 11.02 7.52 7.77
CA VAL A 41 9.95 7.02 8.64
C VAL A 41 10.58 6.27 9.82
N PHE A 42 10.72 6.94 10.95
CA PHE A 42 11.28 6.37 12.19
C PHE A 42 10.27 5.54 13.02
N GLY A 43 9.11 5.18 12.45
CA GLY A 43 7.95 4.65 13.20
C GLY A 43 7.60 3.18 12.99
N GLY A 44 8.40 2.40 12.27
CA GLY A 44 8.09 1.00 11.93
C GLY A 44 7.10 0.84 10.78
N THR A 45 7.05 -0.37 10.22
CA THR A 45 6.37 -0.67 8.94
C THR A 45 4.87 -0.35 8.95
N LEU A 46 4.17 -0.54 10.05
CA LEU A 46 2.73 -0.23 10.16
C LEU A 46 2.44 1.26 10.06
N VAL A 47 3.27 2.12 10.67
CA VAL A 47 3.10 3.58 10.61
C VAL A 47 3.37 4.09 9.19
N ALA A 48 4.38 3.55 8.53
CA ALA A 48 4.67 3.87 7.14
C ALA A 48 3.50 3.50 6.21
N ILE A 49 2.92 2.31 6.38
CA ILE A 49 1.74 1.86 5.62
C ILE A 49 0.58 2.83 5.81
N ALA A 50 0.26 3.20 7.05
CA ALA A 50 -0.83 4.14 7.34
C ALA A 50 -0.60 5.53 6.73
N MET A 51 0.63 6.06 6.83
CA MET A 51 1.00 7.35 6.21
C MET A 51 0.89 7.31 4.69
N PHE A 52 1.33 6.22 4.07
CA PHE A 52 1.26 6.05 2.62
C PHE A 52 -0.19 5.97 2.13
N ILE A 53 -1.03 5.19 2.80
CA ILE A 53 -2.47 5.12 2.50
C ILE A 53 -3.12 6.51 2.66
N LYS A 54 -2.80 7.24 3.74
CA LYS A 54 -3.30 8.60 3.96
C LYS A 54 -2.83 9.58 2.87
N LYS A 55 -1.58 9.49 2.43
CA LYS A 55 -1.02 10.30 1.35
C LYS A 55 -1.72 10.03 0.02
N LEU A 56 -2.07 8.78 -0.26
CA LEU A 56 -2.83 8.39 -1.45
C LEU A 56 -4.28 8.89 -1.38
N ALA A 57 -4.92 8.75 -0.22
CA ALA A 57 -6.27 9.28 0.01
C ALA A 57 -6.34 10.81 -0.14
N GLN A 58 -5.32 11.55 0.30
CA GLN A 58 -5.25 13.01 0.12
C GLN A 58 -5.06 13.44 -1.34
N LYS A 59 -4.47 12.59 -2.18
CA LYS A 59 -4.26 12.88 -3.60
C LYS A 59 -5.54 12.71 -4.45
N SER A 60 -6.59 12.13 -3.86
CA SER A 60 -7.86 11.84 -4.54
C SER A 60 -8.95 12.89 -4.28
N LYS A 61 -8.60 14.07 -3.76
CA LYS A 61 -9.54 15.17 -3.49
C LYS A 61 -9.16 16.43 -4.26
#